data_AF-A0A9P8E8J2-F1
#
_entry.id   AF-A0A9P8E8J2-F1
#
_cell.length_a   1.000
_cell.length_b   1.000
_cell.length_c   1.000
_cell.angle_alpha   90.00
_cell.angle_beta   90.00
_cell.angle_gamma   90.00
#
_symmetry.space_group_name_H-M   'P 1'
#
loop_
_entity.id
_entity.type
_entity.pdbx_description
1 polymer ?
#
loop_
_entity_poly.entity_id
_entity_poly.type
_entity_poly.pdbx_seq_one_letter_code
_entity_poly.pdbx_strand_id
1 'polypeptide(L)'
;MSLFAASTRAPRRILATEPCVSCSQKRMASDGWGMAPSSRRKEKGKRDVVFTPQQRAKLDSLNADYRAKIENSKLQRDKITKRVGELNAAERAFYCSTTMAAGEAMTHNQALFLGFWNKTTQENPRDPPLKSFREVFEAHQGTLHNFSLDDVYDLSFILRNKGGVGCAKTGRQIVNLCAELGHAEAVIQVVASALRQDATKPGIMKSRSVMMALDRLRAVAKTGNLRAMVMEANVARHANQTKRAITLYEQALDLIRNDDGTRTGDKYSRIRDELSSPWIELGFLHHTLGQNVAAMKAYVLGQEQDDPMAYFNLARLDFFMSGNQYTHDWLYNMTKAAASGHFRAAFDLGEYYANTHATPAEPQTPFLEKLGGFGAFLWKSNLNLNPKANIHHHDAFASEPELRIKLAEQWLKIARNNYYLRANITLAELYLQKFIYPEGTLSKPLDPYGHSTEPNAIENPLFDPHKAQVMLTEVLTACLQISEAKSVSTTNAEYLHLARPWSYHVEVLEAVESSATLKDLKEQAEMIADAAGIDIYSTTGLAQGVPHLGTLRLHKGTRGEGLCEMLPSTEEQDEEKAAKRVE
;
A
#
# COMPACT_ATOMS: atom_id res chain seq x y z
N MET A 1 7.39 -22.27 10.18
CA MET A 1 6.54 -21.06 10.06
C MET A 1 7.35 -19.98 9.37
N SER A 2 7.09 -19.75 8.07
CA SER A 2 7.73 -18.65 7.32
C SER A 2 7.13 -17.32 7.80
N LEU A 3 8.02 -16.39 8.17
CA LEU A 3 7.72 -15.14 8.87
C LEU A 3 8.14 -13.97 7.98
N PHE A 4 7.48 -13.69 6.85
CA PHE A 4 7.82 -12.47 6.08
C PHE A 4 6.63 -11.68 5.49
N ALA A 5 6.64 -10.40 5.86
CA ALA A 5 6.16 -9.18 5.20
C ALA A 5 4.79 -9.21 4.45
N ALA A 6 3.70 -9.03 5.20
CA ALA A 6 2.52 -8.32 4.67
C ALA A 6 2.72 -6.82 4.91
N SER A 7 2.94 -6.07 3.84
CA SER A 7 3.19 -4.64 3.83
C SER A 7 1.88 -3.88 3.65
N THR A 8 1.59 -2.88 4.50
CA THR A 8 0.42 -1.99 4.33
C THR A 8 0.88 -0.54 4.10
N ARG A 9 0.30 0.14 3.11
CA ARG A 9 0.56 1.50 2.57
C ARG A 9 1.89 1.75 1.83
N ALA A 10 1.89 1.42 0.52
CA ALA A 10 2.45 2.17 -0.62
C ALA A 10 2.29 1.30 -1.89
N PRO A 11 1.96 1.86 -3.07
CA PRO A 11 1.45 1.07 -4.20
C PRO A 11 2.50 0.12 -4.77
N ARG A 12 2.27 -1.19 -4.56
CA ARG A 12 3.08 -2.35 -4.98
C ARG A 12 4.55 -2.26 -4.54
N ARG A 13 4.85 -2.81 -3.37
CA ARG A 13 6.21 -3.28 -3.09
C ARG A 13 6.55 -4.40 -4.07
N ILE A 14 7.75 -4.32 -4.63
CA ILE A 14 8.41 -5.46 -5.27
C ILE A 14 8.58 -6.52 -4.19
N LEU A 15 7.75 -7.55 -4.22
CA LEU A 15 7.88 -8.70 -3.34
C LEU A 15 9.17 -9.44 -3.70
N ALA A 16 10.03 -9.58 -2.70
CA ALA A 16 11.14 -10.52 -2.73
C ALA A 16 10.56 -11.93 -2.82
N THR A 17 10.94 -12.67 -3.85
CA THR A 17 10.97 -14.13 -3.78
C THR A 17 11.98 -14.51 -2.69
N GLU A 18 11.53 -15.18 -1.63
CA GLU A 18 12.44 -15.83 -0.68
C GLU A 18 13.33 -16.83 -1.42
N PRO A 19 14.65 -16.89 -1.15
CA PRO A 19 15.45 -18.03 -1.55
C PRO A 19 15.12 -19.20 -0.61
N CYS A 20 14.38 -20.19 -1.11
CA CYS A 20 14.28 -21.50 -0.46
C CYS A 20 15.68 -22.07 -0.22
N VAL A 21 16.10 -22.12 1.05
CA VAL A 21 17.29 -22.83 1.50
C VAL A 21 16.97 -24.33 1.55
N SER A 22 16.97 -25.00 0.39
CA SER A 22 17.23 -26.45 0.26
C SER A 22 17.21 -26.86 -1.21
N CYS A 23 18.29 -26.60 -1.95
CA CYS A 23 18.62 -27.44 -3.10
C CYS A 23 20.13 -27.37 -3.36
N SER A 24 20.83 -28.42 -2.94
CA SER A 24 22.19 -28.72 -3.37
C SER A 24 22.20 -29.01 -4.87
N GLN A 25 22.48 -28.00 -5.69
CA GLN A 25 22.83 -28.21 -7.10
C GLN A 25 24.32 -27.95 -7.33
N LYS A 26 24.95 -29.02 -7.81
CA LYS A 26 26.35 -29.15 -8.19
C LYS A 26 26.76 -27.99 -9.11
N ARG A 27 27.86 -27.33 -8.74
CA ARG A 27 28.60 -26.42 -9.61
C ARG A 27 29.04 -27.17 -10.86
N MET A 28 28.48 -26.83 -12.02
CA MET A 28 29.17 -27.02 -13.29
C MET A 28 29.97 -25.76 -13.58
N ALA A 29 31.30 -25.93 -13.57
CA ALA A 29 32.23 -24.99 -14.15
C ALA A 29 31.91 -24.84 -15.64
N SER A 30 31.72 -23.60 -16.10
CA SER A 30 31.82 -23.26 -17.51
C SER A 30 32.74 -22.04 -17.64
N ASP A 31 33.95 -22.38 -18.02
CA ASP A 31 34.89 -21.68 -18.90
C ASP A 31 34.59 -20.21 -19.24
N GLY A 32 35.46 -19.37 -18.67
CA GLY A 32 36.20 -18.30 -19.33
C GLY A 32 35.64 -17.73 -20.63
N TRP A 33 34.86 -16.65 -20.51
CA TRP A 33 34.77 -15.63 -21.55
C TRP A 33 35.51 -14.39 -21.08
N GLY A 34 36.75 -14.26 -21.57
CA GLY A 34 37.58 -13.09 -21.36
C GLY A 34 36.88 -11.84 -21.87
N MET A 35 36.63 -10.89 -20.97
CA MET A 35 36.28 -9.53 -21.35
C MET A 35 37.45 -8.92 -22.12
N ALA A 36 37.21 -8.64 -23.40
CA ALA A 36 38.09 -7.81 -24.20
C ALA A 36 38.26 -6.44 -23.51
N PRO A 37 39.49 -5.89 -23.40
CA PRO A 37 39.71 -4.60 -22.77
C PRO A 37 38.94 -3.52 -23.52
N SER A 38 38.18 -2.72 -22.77
CA SER A 38 37.53 -1.51 -23.26
C SER A 38 38.54 -0.69 -24.05
N SER A 39 38.27 -0.50 -25.34
CA SER A 39 39.02 0.43 -26.18
C SER A 39 38.94 1.81 -25.54
N ARG A 40 40.09 2.26 -24.99
CA ARG A 40 40.34 3.65 -24.65
C ARG A 40 39.86 4.50 -25.81
N ARG A 41 38.75 5.21 -25.61
CA ARG A 41 38.26 6.23 -26.51
C ARG A 41 39.31 7.34 -26.49
N LYS A 42 40.31 7.26 -27.37
CA LYS A 42 41.23 8.35 -27.65
C LYS A 42 40.36 9.56 -27.98
N GLU A 43 40.45 10.61 -27.18
CA GLU A 43 40.01 11.94 -27.58
C GLU A 43 40.69 12.25 -28.90
N LYS A 44 39.98 12.02 -30.01
CA LYS A 44 40.37 12.58 -31.29
C LYS A 44 40.27 14.08 -31.08
N GLY A 45 41.42 14.72 -30.94
CA GLY A 45 41.56 16.17 -30.86
C GLY A 45 40.60 16.80 -31.87
N LYS A 46 39.83 17.77 -31.38
CA LYS A 46 38.95 18.62 -32.19
C LYS A 46 39.76 19.13 -33.38
N ARG A 47 39.67 18.46 -34.52
CA ARG A 47 40.07 19.05 -35.78
C ARG A 47 39.03 20.11 -36.03
N ASP A 48 39.45 21.37 -36.04
CA ASP A 48 38.62 22.45 -36.51
C ASP A 48 38.08 22.04 -37.87
N VAL A 49 36.78 21.80 -37.93
CA VAL A 49 36.09 21.50 -39.18
C VAL A 49 36.12 22.82 -39.94
N VAL A 50 37.12 22.96 -40.81
CA VAL A 50 37.23 24.08 -41.73
C VAL A 50 36.11 23.90 -42.75
N PHE A 51 34.96 24.49 -42.45
CA PHE A 51 33.85 24.57 -43.39
C PHE A 51 34.32 25.35 -44.61
N THR A 52 34.10 24.77 -45.79
CA THR A 52 34.31 25.52 -47.03
C THR A 52 33.38 26.75 -47.04
N PRO A 53 33.72 27.84 -47.75
CA PRO A 53 32.86 29.02 -47.85
C PRO A 53 31.42 28.67 -48.26
N GLN A 54 31.26 27.66 -49.12
CA GLN A 54 29.95 27.15 -49.55
C GLN A 54 29.18 26.44 -48.42
N GLN A 55 29.86 25.67 -47.57
CA GLN A 55 29.23 25.01 -46.41
C GLN A 55 28.86 26.01 -45.33
N ARG A 56 29.67 27.06 -45.10
CA ARG A 56 29.33 28.18 -44.21
C ARG A 56 28.10 28.93 -44.71
N ALA A 57 28.07 29.31 -45.99
CA ALA A 57 26.91 30.00 -46.57
C ALA A 57 25.63 29.15 -46.48
N LYS A 58 25.73 27.83 -46.66
CA LYS A 58 24.59 26.91 -46.48
C LYS A 58 24.15 26.77 -45.03
N LEU A 59 25.09 26.75 -44.09
CA LEU A 59 24.79 26.71 -42.65
C LEU A 59 24.17 28.03 -42.18
N ASP A 60 24.66 29.16 -42.67
CA ASP A 60 24.14 30.49 -42.37
C ASP A 60 22.74 30.68 -42.96
N SER A 61 22.47 30.17 -44.17
CA SER A 61 21.11 30.20 -44.73
C SER A 61 20.14 29.31 -43.94
N LEU A 62 20.57 28.12 -43.50
CA LEU A 62 19.79 27.24 -42.63
C LEU A 62 19.51 27.90 -41.26
N ASN A 63 20.50 28.57 -40.68
CA ASN A 63 20.35 29.28 -39.42
C ASN A 63 19.44 30.50 -39.57
N ALA A 64 19.51 31.23 -40.69
CA ALA A 64 18.62 32.35 -40.98
C ALA A 64 17.17 31.87 -41.16
N ASP A 65 16.96 30.78 -41.89
CA ASP A 65 15.65 30.17 -42.10
C ASP A 65 15.05 29.64 -40.78
N TYR A 66 15.89 29.05 -39.92
CA TYR A 66 15.50 28.63 -38.58
C TYR A 66 15.13 29.81 -37.68
N ARG A 67 15.90 30.90 -37.69
CA ARG A 67 15.58 32.13 -36.96
C ARG A 67 14.28 32.78 -37.45
N ALA A 68 14.07 32.84 -38.77
CA ALA A 68 12.83 33.36 -39.36
C ALA A 68 11.60 32.51 -38.96
N LYS A 69 11.74 31.17 -38.91
CA LYS A 69 10.69 30.28 -38.38
C LYS A 69 10.39 30.54 -36.91
N ILE A 70 11.41 30.78 -36.08
CA ILE A 70 11.23 31.14 -34.67
C ILE A 70 10.49 32.48 -34.53
N GLU A 71 10.90 33.52 -35.28
CA GLU A 71 10.22 34.82 -35.23
C GLU A 71 8.78 34.77 -35.73
N ASN A 72 8.52 34.06 -36.84
CA ASN A 72 7.17 33.94 -37.37
C ASN A 72 6.27 33.13 -36.42
N SER A 73 6.83 32.12 -35.74
CA SER A 73 6.13 31.39 -34.68
C SER A 73 5.84 32.28 -33.45
N LYS A 74 6.78 33.15 -33.05
CA LYS A 74 6.55 34.17 -32.01
C LYS A 74 5.43 35.14 -32.41
N LEU A 75 5.42 35.64 -33.65
CA LEU A 75 4.43 36.59 -34.14
C LEU A 75 3.02 35.98 -34.24
N GLN A 76 2.92 34.72 -34.68
CA GLN A 76 1.66 33.96 -34.66
C GLN A 76 1.18 33.71 -33.22
N ARG A 77 2.10 33.41 -32.30
CA ARG A 77 1.78 33.22 -30.89
C ARG A 77 1.30 34.50 -30.22
N ASP A 78 1.98 35.63 -30.38
CA ASP A 78 1.55 36.92 -29.84
C ASP A 78 0.16 37.33 -30.36
N LYS A 79 -0.17 36.96 -31.59
CA LYS A 79 -1.53 37.15 -32.14
C LYS A 79 -2.57 36.23 -31.50
N ILE A 80 -2.18 35.02 -31.07
CA ILE A 80 -3.05 34.07 -30.36
C ILE A 80 -3.21 34.51 -28.91
N THR A 81 -2.13 34.81 -28.17
CA THR A 81 -2.19 35.28 -26.78
C THR A 81 -2.90 36.63 -26.63
N LYS A 82 -2.83 37.52 -27.63
CA LYS A 82 -3.59 38.78 -27.63
C LYS A 82 -5.05 38.65 -28.09
N ARG A 83 -5.45 37.56 -28.75
CA ARG A 83 -6.83 37.36 -29.24
C ARG A 83 -7.64 36.37 -28.42
N VAL A 84 -6.99 35.43 -27.74
CA VAL A 84 -7.65 34.42 -26.93
C VAL A 84 -7.65 34.94 -25.51
N GLY A 85 -8.80 35.45 -25.05
CA GLY A 85 -9.03 35.66 -23.62
C GLY A 85 -8.83 34.36 -22.84
N GLU A 86 -8.86 34.40 -21.51
CA GLU A 86 -8.72 33.18 -20.70
C GLU A 86 -9.72 32.12 -21.17
N LEU A 87 -9.20 31.03 -21.74
CA LEU A 87 -10.00 29.89 -22.18
C LEU A 87 -10.84 29.38 -21.00
N ASN A 88 -12.16 29.35 -21.19
CA ASN A 88 -13.07 28.73 -20.23
C ASN A 88 -12.89 27.19 -20.23
N ALA A 89 -13.48 26.50 -19.26
CA ALA A 89 -13.29 25.06 -19.12
C ALA A 89 -13.71 24.24 -20.36
N ALA A 90 -14.79 24.64 -21.05
CA ALA A 90 -15.26 23.98 -22.26
C ALA A 90 -14.30 24.17 -23.43
N GLU A 91 -13.79 25.40 -23.58
CA GLU A 91 -12.79 25.73 -24.59
C GLU A 91 -11.48 24.99 -24.34
N ARG A 92 -11.03 24.88 -23.08
CA ARG A 92 -9.85 24.08 -22.70
C ARG A 92 -10.06 22.60 -23.04
N ALA A 93 -11.22 22.04 -22.68
CA ALA A 93 -11.55 20.64 -22.97
C ALA A 93 -11.55 20.36 -24.48
N PHE A 94 -12.19 21.23 -25.27
CA PHE A 94 -12.24 21.14 -26.73
C PHE A 94 -10.85 21.29 -27.35
N TYR A 95 -10.09 22.31 -26.96
CA TYR A 95 -8.77 22.62 -27.52
C TYR A 95 -7.75 21.50 -27.25
N CYS A 96 -7.81 20.87 -26.08
CA CYS A 96 -6.92 19.77 -25.71
C CYS A 96 -7.44 18.39 -26.12
N SER A 97 -8.61 18.30 -26.77
CA SER A 97 -9.31 17.05 -27.06
C SER A 97 -9.45 16.14 -25.84
N THR A 98 -9.90 16.70 -24.71
CA THR A 98 -10.05 16.00 -23.43
C THR A 98 -11.47 16.15 -22.87
N THR A 99 -11.72 15.57 -21.69
CA THR A 99 -13.04 15.66 -21.03
C THR A 99 -13.24 17.04 -20.40
N MET A 100 -14.52 17.39 -20.17
CA MET A 100 -14.88 18.62 -19.43
C MET A 100 -14.22 18.70 -18.06
N ALA A 101 -14.28 17.61 -17.28
CA ALA A 101 -13.68 17.56 -15.94
C ALA A 101 -12.15 17.78 -15.94
N ALA A 102 -11.46 17.34 -17.00
CA ALA A 102 -10.04 17.61 -17.17
C ALA A 102 -9.80 19.08 -17.56
N GLY A 103 -10.60 19.63 -18.48
CA GLY A 103 -10.55 21.05 -18.86
C GLY A 103 -10.81 22.00 -17.69
N GLU A 104 -11.73 21.66 -16.78
CA GLU A 104 -11.99 22.41 -15.55
C GLU A 104 -10.76 22.45 -14.63
N ALA A 105 -10.03 21.33 -14.52
CA ALA A 105 -8.88 21.21 -13.63
C ALA A 105 -7.58 21.79 -14.20
N MET A 106 -7.48 22.01 -15.51
CA MET A 106 -6.30 22.59 -16.15
C MET A 106 -6.26 24.11 -16.00
N THR A 107 -5.06 24.66 -15.83
CA THR A 107 -4.82 26.09 -16.01
C THR A 107 -4.85 26.45 -17.49
N HIS A 108 -5.03 27.75 -17.78
CA HIS A 108 -4.94 28.27 -19.15
C HIS A 108 -3.60 27.90 -19.82
N ASN A 109 -2.48 28.09 -19.11
CA ASN A 109 -1.14 27.79 -19.62
C ASN A 109 -0.94 26.30 -19.93
N GLN A 110 -1.43 25.42 -19.06
CA GLN A 110 -1.40 23.98 -19.30
C GLN A 110 -2.21 23.58 -20.53
N ALA A 111 -3.39 24.18 -20.73
CA ALA A 111 -4.22 23.91 -21.90
C ALA A 111 -3.58 24.39 -23.20
N LEU A 112 -3.00 25.60 -23.20
CA LEU A 112 -2.23 26.12 -24.33
C LEU A 112 -1.08 25.17 -24.69
N PHE A 113 -0.24 24.82 -23.71
CA PHE A 113 0.88 23.89 -23.92
C PHE A 113 0.41 22.56 -24.54
N LEU A 114 -0.63 21.94 -23.96
CA LEU A 114 -1.11 20.64 -24.42
C LEU A 114 -1.67 20.70 -25.85
N GLY A 115 -2.48 21.70 -26.16
CA GLY A 115 -3.05 21.84 -27.51
C GLY A 115 -1.97 22.14 -28.55
N PHE A 116 -0.98 22.98 -28.24
CA PHE A 116 0.17 23.20 -29.13
C PHE A 116 1.03 21.96 -29.33
N TRP A 117 1.27 21.19 -28.27
CA TRP A 117 2.03 19.95 -28.37
C TRP A 117 1.29 18.88 -29.18
N ASN A 118 -0.03 18.73 -28.96
CA ASN A 118 -0.88 17.84 -29.75
C ASN A 118 -0.86 18.23 -31.23
N LYS A 119 -1.03 19.52 -31.54
CA LYS A 119 -0.99 20.05 -32.91
C LYS A 119 0.36 19.80 -33.57
N THR A 120 1.47 20.15 -32.90
CA THR A 120 2.83 19.92 -33.43
C THR A 120 3.10 18.43 -33.70
N THR A 121 2.62 17.55 -32.83
CA THR A 121 2.77 16.09 -32.97
C THR A 121 1.93 15.53 -34.12
N GLN A 122 0.74 16.08 -34.36
CA GLN A 122 -0.11 15.73 -35.51
C GLN A 122 0.47 16.24 -36.84
N GLU A 123 1.04 17.45 -36.86
CA GLU A 123 1.66 18.03 -38.05
C GLU A 123 2.96 17.32 -38.42
N ASN A 124 3.70 16.80 -37.44
CA ASN A 124 5.00 16.16 -37.63
C ASN A 124 5.05 14.75 -37.03
N PRO A 125 4.27 13.78 -37.53
CA PRO A 125 4.16 12.44 -36.92
C PRO A 125 5.45 11.61 -37.01
N ARG A 126 6.42 12.03 -37.84
CA ARG A 126 7.73 11.38 -37.99
C ARG A 126 8.75 11.86 -36.96
N ASP A 127 8.52 13.00 -36.32
CA ASP A 127 9.47 13.54 -35.35
C ASP A 127 9.38 12.78 -34.02
N PRO A 128 10.50 12.53 -33.34
CA PRO A 128 10.49 11.94 -32.02
C PRO A 128 9.65 12.80 -31.06
N PRO A 129 8.76 12.22 -30.25
CA PRO A 129 7.91 12.99 -29.34
C PRO A 129 8.68 13.92 -28.38
N LEU A 130 9.91 13.53 -27.99
CA LEU A 130 10.78 14.36 -27.15
C LEU A 130 11.18 15.67 -27.84
N LYS A 131 11.40 15.63 -29.16
CA LYS A 131 11.82 16.80 -29.93
C LYS A 131 10.68 17.84 -29.95
N SER A 132 9.48 17.42 -30.37
CA SER A 132 8.32 18.32 -30.39
C SER A 132 7.96 18.82 -29.00
N PHE A 133 8.02 17.94 -27.98
CA PHE A 133 7.76 18.31 -26.60
C PHE A 133 8.74 19.38 -26.09
N ARG A 134 10.04 19.21 -26.34
CA ARG A 134 11.07 20.18 -25.94
C ARG A 134 10.90 21.51 -26.65
N GLU A 135 10.71 21.49 -27.97
CA GLU A 135 10.52 22.71 -28.76
C GLU A 135 9.30 23.50 -28.30
N VAL A 136 8.19 22.81 -28.00
CA VAL A 136 6.98 23.44 -27.46
C VAL A 136 7.21 23.95 -26.04
N PHE A 137 7.84 23.17 -25.17
CA PHE A 137 8.13 23.56 -23.79
C PHE A 137 9.04 24.80 -23.72
N GLU A 138 10.18 24.80 -24.41
CA GLU A 138 11.12 25.92 -24.44
C GLU A 138 10.48 27.18 -25.02
N ALA A 139 9.63 27.02 -26.04
CA ALA A 139 8.85 28.13 -26.59
C ALA A 139 7.87 28.74 -25.56
N HIS A 140 7.26 27.91 -24.72
CA HIS A 140 6.28 28.35 -23.73
C HIS A 140 6.96 28.90 -22.47
N GLN A 141 8.12 28.37 -22.07
CA GLN A 141 8.88 28.86 -20.92
C GLN A 141 9.30 30.33 -21.07
N GLY A 142 9.58 30.78 -22.30
CA GLY A 142 9.93 32.17 -22.59
C GLY A 142 8.75 33.11 -22.85
N THR A 143 7.52 32.59 -22.98
CA THR A 143 6.34 33.38 -23.39
C THR A 143 5.22 33.36 -22.36
N LEU A 144 5.03 32.25 -21.67
CA LEU A 144 4.06 32.11 -20.59
C LEU A 144 4.74 32.41 -19.25
N HIS A 145 4.25 33.45 -18.59
CA HIS A 145 4.76 33.86 -17.28
C HIS A 145 4.62 32.70 -16.28
N ASN A 146 5.72 32.39 -15.57
CA ASN A 146 5.82 31.32 -14.56
C ASN A 146 5.51 29.89 -15.05
N PHE A 147 5.56 29.60 -16.35
CA PHE A 147 5.34 28.22 -16.82
C PHE A 147 6.58 27.35 -16.61
N SER A 148 6.44 26.33 -15.76
CA SER A 148 7.54 25.43 -15.39
C SER A 148 7.28 23.98 -15.82
N LEU A 149 8.29 23.13 -15.62
CA LEU A 149 8.15 21.69 -15.88
C LEU A 149 7.20 21.02 -14.87
N ASP A 150 6.98 21.63 -13.70
CA ASP A 150 5.98 21.19 -12.72
C ASP A 150 4.56 21.35 -13.27
N ASP A 151 4.27 22.45 -13.95
CA ASP A 151 2.95 22.66 -14.57
C ASP A 151 2.66 21.59 -15.62
N VAL A 152 3.67 21.20 -16.39
CA VAL A 152 3.56 20.12 -17.38
C VAL A 152 3.43 18.75 -16.71
N TYR A 153 4.12 18.53 -15.60
CA TYR A 153 3.99 17.30 -14.83
C TYR A 153 2.59 17.16 -14.19
N ASP A 154 2.05 18.22 -13.59
CA ASP A 154 0.70 18.25 -13.01
C ASP A 154 -0.38 17.95 -14.06
N LEU A 155 -0.18 18.45 -15.29
CA LEU A 155 -1.06 18.14 -16.41
C LEU A 155 -1.17 16.62 -16.65
N SER A 156 -0.10 15.86 -16.43
CA SER A 156 -0.13 14.40 -16.57
C SER A 156 -1.09 13.74 -15.58
N PHE A 157 -1.20 14.27 -14.36
CA PHE A 157 -2.11 13.77 -13.32
C PHE A 157 -3.56 14.08 -13.68
N ILE A 158 -3.83 15.31 -14.14
CA ILE A 158 -5.16 15.73 -14.60
C ILE A 158 -5.65 14.81 -15.73
N LEU A 159 -4.82 14.57 -16.74
CA LEU A 159 -5.17 13.73 -17.89
C LEU A 159 -5.42 12.27 -17.49
N ARG A 160 -4.65 11.73 -16.55
CA ARG A 160 -4.79 10.34 -16.08
C ARG A 160 -6.04 10.11 -15.25
N ASN A 161 -6.44 11.09 -14.43
CA ASN A 161 -7.52 10.91 -13.47
C ASN A 161 -8.86 11.44 -13.98
N LYS A 162 -8.85 12.52 -14.77
CA LYS A 162 -10.07 13.20 -15.23
C LYS A 162 -10.28 13.09 -16.74
N GLY A 163 -9.23 12.87 -17.53
CA GLY A 163 -9.26 12.93 -19.00
C GLY A 163 -9.84 11.72 -19.73
N GLY A 164 -10.22 10.64 -19.03
CA GLY A 164 -10.66 9.38 -19.64
C GLY A 164 -9.53 8.51 -20.22
N VAL A 165 -9.89 7.38 -20.82
CA VAL A 165 -8.93 6.32 -21.21
C VAL A 165 -7.90 6.78 -22.26
N GLY A 166 -8.35 7.54 -23.27
CA GLY A 166 -7.47 8.07 -24.33
C GLY A 166 -6.42 9.04 -23.78
N CYS A 167 -6.86 10.00 -22.95
CA CYS A 167 -5.98 10.98 -22.33
C CYS A 167 -5.01 10.37 -21.33
N ALA A 168 -5.38 9.26 -20.66
CA ALA A 168 -4.48 8.58 -19.74
C ALA A 168 -3.21 8.07 -20.42
N LYS A 169 -3.27 7.71 -21.71
CA LYS A 169 -2.08 7.35 -22.50
C LYS A 169 -1.18 8.57 -22.71
N THR A 170 -1.76 9.71 -23.07
CA THR A 170 -1.04 10.99 -23.22
C THR A 170 -0.41 11.42 -21.90
N GLY A 171 -1.14 11.33 -20.78
CA GLY A 171 -0.61 11.62 -19.45
C GLY A 171 0.62 10.75 -19.11
N ARG A 172 0.59 9.44 -19.37
CA ARG A 172 1.76 8.57 -19.20
C ARG A 172 2.94 8.98 -20.08
N GLN A 173 2.68 9.41 -21.32
CA GLN A 173 3.71 9.89 -22.22
C GLN A 173 4.34 11.18 -21.72
N ILE A 174 3.55 12.12 -21.20
CA ILE A 174 4.06 13.36 -20.59
C ILE A 174 4.99 13.05 -19.42
N VAL A 175 4.64 12.09 -18.54
CA VAL A 175 5.52 11.66 -17.44
C VAL A 175 6.89 11.21 -17.97
N ASN A 176 6.91 10.35 -18.98
CA ASN A 176 8.18 9.88 -19.57
C ASN A 176 9.01 11.04 -20.16
N LEU A 177 8.36 11.98 -20.84
CA LEU A 177 9.03 13.12 -21.45
C LEU A 177 9.57 14.11 -20.40
N CYS A 178 8.80 14.36 -19.33
CA CYS A 178 9.27 15.15 -18.19
C CYS A 178 10.47 14.48 -17.51
N ALA A 179 10.46 13.15 -17.38
CA ALA A 179 11.59 12.40 -16.84
C ALA A 179 12.85 12.52 -17.71
N GLU A 180 12.70 12.48 -19.04
CA GLU A 180 13.80 12.68 -19.98
C GLU A 180 14.40 14.11 -19.93
N LEU A 181 13.56 15.10 -19.63
CA LEU A 181 13.98 16.49 -19.37
C LEU A 181 14.55 16.70 -17.94
N GLY A 182 14.51 15.69 -17.08
CA GLY A 182 15.12 15.72 -15.75
C GLY A 182 14.19 16.19 -14.62
N HIS A 183 12.87 16.19 -14.81
CA HIS A 183 11.92 16.44 -13.73
C HIS A 183 12.02 15.37 -12.64
N ALA A 184 12.35 15.75 -11.41
CA ALA A 184 12.64 14.84 -10.30
C ALA A 184 11.52 13.82 -10.05
N GLU A 185 10.28 14.28 -9.86
CA GLU A 185 9.15 13.41 -9.56
C GLU A 185 8.75 12.53 -10.75
N ALA A 186 8.94 13.02 -11.97
CA ALA A 186 8.64 12.23 -13.16
C ALA A 186 9.64 11.07 -13.26
N VAL A 187 10.92 11.34 -13.00
CA VAL A 187 11.96 10.32 -12.93
C VAL A 187 11.64 9.28 -11.86
N ILE A 188 11.28 9.72 -10.65
CA ILE A 188 10.90 8.82 -9.54
C ILE A 188 9.71 7.95 -9.96
N GLN A 189 8.68 8.53 -10.57
CA GLN A 189 7.48 7.81 -10.99
C GLN A 189 7.75 6.79 -12.12
N VAL A 190 8.60 7.14 -13.09
CA VAL A 190 9.02 6.21 -14.16
C VAL A 190 9.78 5.02 -13.56
N VAL A 191 10.74 5.29 -12.67
CA VAL A 191 11.53 4.22 -12.03
C VAL A 191 10.65 3.38 -11.11
N ALA A 192 9.76 3.99 -10.32
CA ALA A 192 8.79 3.27 -9.49
C ALA A 192 7.89 2.34 -10.33
N SER A 193 7.40 2.84 -11.46
CA SER A 193 6.60 2.03 -12.39
C SER A 193 7.41 0.88 -12.98
N ALA A 194 8.67 1.11 -13.35
CA ALA A 194 9.54 0.08 -13.91
C ALA A 194 9.87 -1.01 -12.88
N LEU A 195 10.23 -0.60 -11.65
CA LEU A 195 10.47 -1.49 -10.52
C LEU A 195 9.27 -2.43 -10.28
N ARG A 196 8.06 -1.88 -10.22
CA ARG A 196 6.83 -2.67 -10.07
C ARG A 196 6.59 -3.65 -11.22
N GLN A 197 6.92 -3.24 -12.44
CA GLN A 197 6.71 -4.07 -13.61
C GLN A 197 7.77 -5.16 -13.76
N ASP A 198 8.98 -4.97 -13.23
CA ASP A 198 10.08 -5.94 -13.37
C ASP A 198 9.74 -7.30 -12.72
N ALA A 199 8.95 -7.29 -11.63
CA ALA A 199 8.42 -8.50 -11.00
C ALA A 199 7.55 -9.34 -11.95
N THR A 200 6.77 -8.67 -12.81
CA THR A 200 5.88 -9.33 -13.81
C THR A 200 6.52 -9.49 -15.18
N LYS A 201 7.52 -8.67 -15.51
CA LYS A 201 8.18 -8.56 -16.81
C LYS A 201 9.69 -8.37 -16.58
N PRO A 202 10.43 -9.45 -16.27
CA PRO A 202 11.84 -9.35 -15.96
C PRO A 202 12.63 -8.68 -17.08
N GLY A 203 13.49 -7.73 -16.72
CA GLY A 203 14.35 -7.01 -17.66
C GLY A 203 13.78 -5.67 -18.13
N ILE A 204 12.60 -5.25 -17.67
CA ILE A 204 12.06 -3.92 -17.96
C ILE A 204 12.98 -2.81 -17.41
N MET A 205 13.67 -3.10 -16.30
CA MET A 205 14.69 -2.23 -15.72
C MET A 205 15.90 -1.99 -16.65
N LYS A 206 16.11 -2.86 -17.65
CA LYS A 206 17.18 -2.75 -18.66
C LYS A 206 16.73 -2.02 -19.93
N SER A 207 15.46 -1.60 -20.00
CA SER A 207 14.98 -0.84 -21.16
C SER A 207 15.69 0.53 -21.25
N ARG A 208 15.92 1.01 -22.46
CA ARG A 208 16.68 2.25 -22.70
C ARG A 208 16.09 3.46 -21.96
N SER A 209 14.77 3.61 -21.99
CA SER A 209 14.07 4.71 -21.29
C SER A 209 14.24 4.62 -19.78
N VAL A 210 14.14 3.43 -19.19
CA VAL A 210 14.32 3.24 -17.74
C VAL A 210 15.78 3.44 -17.35
N MET A 211 16.75 2.97 -18.14
CA MET A 211 18.17 3.23 -17.86
C MET A 211 18.49 4.73 -17.86
N MET A 212 17.93 5.49 -18.82
CA MET A 212 18.05 6.95 -18.82
C MET A 212 17.43 7.57 -17.57
N ALA A 213 16.23 7.12 -17.17
CA ALA A 213 15.59 7.57 -15.94
C ALA A 213 16.42 7.21 -14.69
N LEU A 214 17.06 6.05 -14.64
CA LEU A 214 17.95 5.65 -13.55
C LEU A 214 19.20 6.55 -13.45
N ASP A 215 19.79 6.93 -14.58
CA ASP A 215 20.92 7.87 -14.59
C ASP A 215 20.50 9.26 -14.10
N ARG A 216 19.30 9.72 -14.49
CA ARG A 216 18.70 10.96 -13.96
C ARG A 216 18.40 10.85 -12.48
N LEU A 217 17.87 9.72 -12.02
CA LEU A 217 17.53 9.48 -10.62
C LEU A 217 18.77 9.64 -9.74
N ARG A 218 19.89 9.03 -10.13
CA ARG A 218 21.18 9.18 -9.43
C ARG A 218 21.67 10.62 -9.40
N ALA A 219 21.45 11.38 -10.48
CA ALA A 219 21.82 12.79 -10.53
C ALA A 219 20.97 13.62 -9.56
N VAL A 220 19.66 13.36 -9.49
CA VAL A 220 18.71 14.05 -8.61
C VAL A 220 18.92 13.65 -7.14
N ALA A 221 19.19 12.38 -6.84
CA ALA A 221 19.48 11.93 -5.49
C ALA A 221 20.75 12.62 -4.92
N LYS A 222 21.76 12.84 -5.77
CA LYS A 222 22.99 13.58 -5.39
C LYS A 222 22.75 15.05 -5.04
N THR A 223 21.65 15.66 -5.48
CA THR A 223 21.30 17.03 -5.08
C THR A 223 20.66 17.10 -3.70
N GLY A 224 20.53 15.97 -2.99
CA GLY A 224 19.88 15.91 -1.68
C GLY A 224 18.35 15.84 -1.73
N ASN A 225 17.77 15.55 -2.91
CA ASN A 225 16.33 15.29 -3.00
C ASN A 225 16.02 13.96 -2.27
N LEU A 226 15.26 14.07 -1.17
CA LEU A 226 14.97 12.96 -0.27
C LEU A 226 14.26 11.81 -1.01
N ARG A 227 13.23 12.14 -1.79
CA ARG A 227 12.40 11.15 -2.49
C ARG A 227 13.20 10.39 -3.55
N ALA A 228 14.07 11.09 -4.29
CA ALA A 228 14.97 10.47 -5.25
C ALA A 228 16.00 9.56 -4.57
N MET A 229 16.53 9.97 -3.42
CA MET A 229 17.46 9.16 -2.62
C MET A 229 16.82 7.85 -2.14
N VAL A 230 15.59 7.92 -1.61
CA VAL A 230 14.81 6.74 -1.21
C VAL A 230 14.51 5.83 -2.41
N MET A 231 14.14 6.39 -3.56
CA MET A 231 13.95 5.60 -4.78
C MET A 231 15.25 4.97 -5.29
N GLU A 232 16.39 5.66 -5.21
CA GLU A 232 17.70 5.08 -5.55
C GLU A 232 18.06 3.92 -4.60
N ALA A 233 17.78 4.06 -3.30
CA ALA A 233 17.94 2.99 -2.32
C ALA A 233 17.06 1.78 -2.65
N ASN A 234 15.80 2.01 -3.06
CA ASN A 234 14.91 0.96 -3.54
C ASN A 234 15.45 0.23 -4.77
N VAL A 235 16.03 0.96 -5.74
CA VAL A 235 16.69 0.37 -6.91
C VAL A 235 17.92 -0.45 -6.48
N ALA A 236 18.74 0.07 -5.57
CA ALA A 236 19.90 -0.65 -5.05
C ALA A 236 19.50 -1.94 -4.35
N ARG A 237 18.43 -1.91 -3.54
CA ARG A 237 17.83 -3.09 -2.90
C ARG A 237 17.36 -4.11 -3.93
N HIS A 238 16.60 -3.67 -4.93
CA HIS A 238 16.12 -4.51 -6.04
C HIS A 238 17.27 -5.17 -6.82
N ALA A 239 18.40 -4.48 -6.96
CA ALA A 239 19.61 -5.00 -7.60
C ALA A 239 20.49 -5.85 -6.65
N ASN A 240 20.00 -6.24 -5.47
CA ASN A 240 20.74 -6.96 -4.42
C ASN A 240 22.02 -6.23 -3.94
N GLN A 241 22.07 -4.90 -4.05
CA GLN A 241 23.16 -4.06 -3.56
C GLN A 241 22.87 -3.58 -2.13
N THR A 242 22.68 -4.52 -1.20
CA THR A 242 22.18 -4.26 0.17
C THR A 242 22.98 -3.18 0.91
N LYS A 243 24.32 -3.22 0.87
CA LYS A 243 25.17 -2.22 1.53
C LYS A 243 24.90 -0.80 1.02
N ARG A 244 24.77 -0.64 -0.30
CA ARG A 244 24.47 0.66 -0.93
C ARG A 244 23.07 1.15 -0.55
N ALA A 245 22.09 0.25 -0.53
CA ALA A 245 20.73 0.57 -0.13
C ALA A 245 20.70 1.09 1.32
N ILE A 246 21.37 0.41 2.25
CA ILE A 246 21.50 0.82 3.65
C ILE A 246 22.10 2.23 3.74
N THR A 247 23.25 2.49 3.10
CA THR A 247 23.88 3.82 3.13
C THR A 247 22.97 4.93 2.59
N LEU A 248 22.23 4.67 1.50
CA LEU A 248 21.31 5.66 0.95
C LEU A 248 20.09 5.90 1.86
N TYR A 249 19.57 4.86 2.53
CA TYR A 249 18.50 5.03 3.50
C TYR A 249 18.96 5.76 4.77
N GLU A 250 20.16 5.46 5.27
CA GLU A 250 20.74 6.18 6.41
C GLU A 250 20.91 7.67 6.07
N GLN A 251 21.46 7.98 4.89
CA GLN A 251 21.54 9.37 4.39
C GLN A 251 20.17 10.04 4.29
N ALA A 252 19.15 9.31 3.80
CA ALA A 252 17.79 9.82 3.71
C ALA A 252 17.21 10.13 5.11
N LEU A 253 17.44 9.27 6.10
CA LEU A 253 16.99 9.48 7.47
C LEU A 253 17.73 10.63 8.15
N ASP A 254 19.02 10.80 7.89
CA ASP A 254 19.77 11.96 8.39
C ASP A 254 19.26 13.26 7.79
N LEU A 255 18.83 13.26 6.51
CA LEU A 255 18.16 14.42 5.93
C LEU A 255 16.82 14.72 6.59
N ILE A 256 16.04 13.69 6.97
CA ILE A 256 14.75 13.85 7.66
C ILE A 256 14.94 14.40 9.08
N ARG A 257 15.94 13.89 9.82
CA ARG A 257 16.25 14.36 11.18
C ARG A 257 16.70 15.81 11.23
N ASN A 258 17.43 16.24 10.21
CA ASN A 258 17.95 17.59 10.09
C ASN A 258 16.97 18.55 9.38
N ASP A 259 15.83 18.06 8.91
CA ASP A 259 14.81 18.90 8.30
C ASP A 259 14.01 19.60 9.40
N ASP A 260 14.13 20.91 9.48
CA ASP A 260 13.38 21.77 10.41
C ASP A 260 11.94 22.06 9.90
N GLY A 261 11.53 21.38 8.83
CA GLY A 261 10.25 21.57 8.16
C GLY A 261 10.21 22.80 7.25
N THR A 262 11.34 23.48 7.05
CA THR A 262 11.42 24.72 6.27
C THR A 262 12.03 24.55 4.88
N ARG A 263 12.05 23.34 4.29
CA ARG A 263 12.45 23.14 2.88
C ARG A 263 11.53 23.90 1.92
N THR A 264 11.79 25.20 1.78
CA THR A 264 11.11 26.13 0.89
C THR A 264 11.45 25.76 -0.54
N GLY A 265 10.44 25.37 -1.32
CA GLY A 265 10.55 25.22 -2.77
C GLY A 265 10.31 23.82 -3.32
N ASP A 266 10.24 22.76 -2.50
CA ASP A 266 9.83 21.45 -2.99
C ASP A 266 8.32 21.24 -2.78
N LYS A 267 7.54 21.51 -3.84
CA LYS A 267 6.09 21.32 -3.89
C LYS A 267 5.67 19.90 -3.52
N TYR A 268 6.54 18.91 -3.74
CA TYR A 268 6.24 17.49 -3.58
C TYR A 268 6.80 16.90 -2.27
N SER A 269 7.48 17.69 -1.45
CA SER A 269 7.99 17.30 -0.13
C SER A 269 6.89 16.77 0.81
N ARG A 270 5.65 17.24 0.63
CA ARG A 270 4.48 16.84 1.43
C ARG A 270 3.77 15.57 0.92
N ILE A 271 4.11 15.10 -0.28
CA ILE A 271 3.47 13.90 -0.84
C ILE A 271 4.12 12.68 -0.17
N ARG A 272 3.36 12.06 0.73
CA ARG A 272 3.75 10.84 1.47
C ARG A 272 3.43 9.55 0.71
N ASP A 273 2.68 9.62 -0.38
CA ASP A 273 1.92 8.47 -0.89
C ASP A 273 2.67 7.50 -1.82
N GLU A 274 3.77 7.92 -2.47
CA GLU A 274 4.39 7.10 -3.54
C GLU A 274 5.65 6.33 -3.14
N LEU A 275 6.27 6.66 -2.01
CA LEU A 275 7.52 6.04 -1.56
C LEU A 275 7.31 5.33 -0.24
N SER A 276 7.84 4.11 -0.13
CA SER A 276 7.91 3.44 1.16
C SER A 276 8.72 4.30 2.12
N SER A 277 8.18 4.46 3.33
CA SER A 277 8.87 5.10 4.44
C SER A 277 10.29 4.54 4.60
N PRO A 278 11.35 5.36 4.48
CA PRO A 278 12.74 4.86 4.46
C PRO A 278 13.12 4.11 5.72
N TRP A 279 12.56 4.48 6.87
CA TRP A 279 12.75 3.77 8.14
C TRP A 279 12.19 2.34 8.11
N ILE A 280 11.10 2.09 7.37
CA ILE A 280 10.54 0.74 7.24
C ILE A 280 11.46 -0.15 6.41
N GLU A 281 11.93 0.36 5.26
CA GLU A 281 12.83 -0.39 4.39
C GLU A 281 14.19 -0.64 5.05
N LEU A 282 14.75 0.37 5.71
CA LEU A 282 16.01 0.23 6.44
C LEU A 282 15.87 -0.76 7.61
N GLY A 283 14.79 -0.64 8.39
CA GLY A 283 14.50 -1.55 9.49
C GLY A 283 14.39 -3.00 9.02
N PHE A 284 13.70 -3.21 7.89
CA PHE A 284 13.59 -4.53 7.27
C PHE A 284 14.96 -5.08 6.84
N LEU A 285 15.78 -4.27 6.17
CA LEU A 285 17.12 -4.68 5.74
C LEU A 285 18.00 -5.07 6.93
N HIS A 286 18.05 -4.27 7.99
CA HIS A 286 18.81 -4.61 9.18
C HIS A 286 18.29 -5.89 9.85
N HIS A 287 16.98 -6.09 9.94
CA HIS A 287 16.40 -7.30 10.51
C HIS A 287 16.79 -8.55 9.70
N THR A 288 16.72 -8.50 8.37
CA THR A 288 17.15 -9.61 7.51
C THR A 288 18.64 -9.95 7.64
N LEU A 289 19.46 -8.98 8.04
CA LEU A 289 20.89 -9.16 8.34
C LEU A 289 21.16 -9.62 9.78
N GLY A 290 20.12 -9.84 10.60
CA GLY A 290 20.24 -10.17 12.03
C GLY A 290 20.64 -8.99 12.91
N GLN A 291 20.65 -7.76 12.37
CA GLN A 291 21.05 -6.53 13.06
C GLN A 291 19.84 -5.89 13.77
N ASN A 292 19.20 -6.64 14.68
CA ASN A 292 17.93 -6.24 15.29
C ASN A 292 17.99 -4.87 16.00
N VAL A 293 19.10 -4.52 16.65
CA VAL A 293 19.25 -3.21 17.31
C VAL A 293 19.23 -2.07 16.29
N ALA A 294 19.86 -2.25 15.12
CA ALA A 294 19.82 -1.25 14.05
C ALA A 294 18.44 -1.16 13.41
N ALA A 295 17.76 -2.31 13.27
CA ALA A 295 16.37 -2.35 12.79
C ALA A 295 15.43 -1.57 13.73
N MET A 296 15.57 -1.80 15.04
CA MET A 296 14.81 -1.10 16.07
C MET A 296 15.04 0.41 16.00
N LYS A 297 16.29 0.86 15.87
CA LYS A 297 16.62 2.29 15.73
C LYS A 297 15.95 2.92 14.50
N ALA A 298 15.90 2.20 13.38
CA ALA A 298 15.21 2.68 12.19
C ALA A 298 13.70 2.83 12.46
N TYR A 299 13.05 1.79 13.01
CA TYR A 299 11.62 1.84 13.31
C TYR A 299 11.24 2.90 14.36
N VAL A 300 12.10 3.15 15.36
CA VAL A 300 11.87 4.22 16.36
C VAL A 300 11.76 5.60 15.69
N LEU A 301 12.55 5.88 14.64
CA LEU A 301 12.40 7.12 13.89
C LEU A 301 11.04 7.21 13.19
N GLY A 302 10.54 6.09 12.66
CA GLY A 302 9.20 6.04 12.09
C GLY A 302 8.10 6.27 13.13
N GLN A 303 8.30 5.76 14.34
CA GLN A 303 7.43 6.03 15.48
C GLN A 303 7.44 7.51 15.86
N GLU A 304 8.58 8.19 15.82
CA GLU A 304 8.67 9.66 16.04
C GLU A 304 7.87 10.45 14.99
N GLN A 305 7.70 9.89 13.79
CA GLN A 305 6.89 10.45 12.70
C GLN A 305 5.43 9.97 12.73
N ASP A 306 5.02 9.27 13.79
CA ASP A 306 3.69 8.67 13.98
C ASP A 306 3.26 7.72 12.84
N ASP A 307 4.21 6.98 12.25
CA ASP A 307 3.92 6.01 11.19
C ASP A 307 3.34 4.70 11.77
N PRO A 308 2.08 4.34 11.46
CA PRO A 308 1.45 3.11 11.97
C PRO A 308 2.23 1.83 11.61
N MET A 309 2.89 1.81 10.47
CA MET A 309 3.69 0.67 10.03
C MET A 309 4.99 0.54 10.84
N ALA A 310 5.54 1.67 11.30
CA ALA A 310 6.73 1.67 12.14
C ALA A 310 6.41 1.09 13.52
N TYR A 311 5.29 1.52 14.11
CA TYR A 311 4.76 0.93 15.33
C TYR A 311 4.54 -0.58 15.17
N PHE A 312 3.83 -1.02 14.12
CA PHE A 312 3.58 -2.43 13.88
C PHE A 312 4.87 -3.27 13.78
N ASN A 313 5.84 -2.83 12.97
CA ASN A 313 7.10 -3.57 12.81
C ASN A 313 7.98 -3.54 14.06
N LEU A 314 7.94 -2.45 14.82
CA LEU A 314 8.65 -2.36 16.10
C LEU A 314 8.09 -3.37 17.10
N ALA A 315 6.76 -3.49 17.21
CA ALA A 315 6.13 -4.48 18.06
C ALA A 315 6.50 -5.90 17.64
N ARG A 316 6.43 -6.23 16.34
CA ARG A 316 6.83 -7.56 15.84
C ARG A 316 8.30 -7.89 16.12
N LEU A 317 9.18 -6.91 15.97
CA LEU A 317 10.59 -7.09 16.29
C LEU A 317 10.80 -7.33 17.79
N ASP A 318 10.08 -6.61 18.64
CA ASP A 318 10.09 -6.81 20.09
C ASP A 318 9.57 -8.19 20.50
N PHE A 319 8.46 -8.65 19.91
CA PHE A 319 7.94 -10.01 20.11
C PHE A 319 8.97 -11.08 19.72
N PHE A 320 9.67 -10.88 18.58
CA PHE A 320 10.73 -11.79 18.16
C PHE A 320 11.93 -11.79 19.12
N MET A 321 12.39 -10.60 19.55
CA MET A 321 13.55 -10.46 20.44
C MET A 321 13.29 -10.97 21.86
N SER A 322 12.04 -10.93 22.31
CA SER A 322 11.60 -11.46 23.61
C SER A 322 11.30 -12.97 23.60
N GLY A 323 11.58 -13.66 22.49
CA GLY A 323 11.34 -15.10 22.38
C GLY A 323 9.87 -15.47 22.24
N ASN A 324 9.11 -14.67 21.50
CA ASN A 324 7.66 -14.79 21.30
C ASN A 324 6.83 -14.52 22.57
N GLN A 325 7.28 -13.57 23.39
CA GLN A 325 6.55 -13.11 24.57
C GLN A 325 5.92 -11.74 24.30
N TYR A 326 4.70 -11.54 24.77
CA TYR A 326 4.03 -10.24 24.67
C TYR A 326 4.59 -9.32 25.76
N THR A 327 5.37 -8.30 25.37
CA THR A 327 5.87 -7.29 26.29
C THR A 327 4.93 -6.07 26.35
N HIS A 328 5.15 -5.16 27.31
CA HIS A 328 4.45 -3.88 27.33
C HIS A 328 4.77 -2.98 26.13
N ASP A 329 6.01 -3.04 25.61
CA ASP A 329 6.38 -2.31 24.39
C ASP A 329 5.69 -2.89 23.16
N TRP A 330 5.51 -4.22 23.09
CA TRP A 330 4.68 -4.85 22.07
C TRP A 330 3.25 -4.31 22.11
N LEU A 331 2.63 -4.31 23.30
CA LEU A 331 1.25 -3.89 23.49
C LEU A 331 1.07 -2.40 23.14
N TYR A 332 2.03 -1.55 23.51
CA TYR A 332 2.04 -0.13 23.12
C TYR A 332 1.88 0.03 21.62
N ASN A 333 2.83 -0.58 20.91
CA ASN A 333 3.11 -0.31 19.53
C ASN A 333 2.01 -0.95 18.68
N MET A 334 1.53 -2.14 19.06
CA MET A 334 0.35 -2.72 18.43
C MET A 334 -0.89 -1.86 18.62
N THR A 335 -1.17 -1.39 19.84
CA THR A 335 -2.34 -0.53 20.12
C THR A 335 -2.29 0.75 19.30
N LYS A 336 -1.13 1.41 19.23
CA LYS A 336 -0.92 2.61 18.41
C LYS A 336 -1.11 2.33 16.92
N ALA A 337 -0.49 1.26 16.39
CA ALA A 337 -0.65 0.87 15.00
C ALA A 337 -2.12 0.59 14.65
N ALA A 338 -2.82 -0.18 15.50
CA ALA A 338 -4.22 -0.54 15.31
C ALA A 338 -5.15 0.67 15.37
N ALA A 339 -4.97 1.56 16.36
CA ALA A 339 -5.73 2.80 16.48
C ALA A 339 -5.54 3.74 15.28
N SER A 340 -4.34 3.71 14.67
CA SER A 340 -4.02 4.44 13.43
C SER A 340 -4.49 3.72 12.15
N GLY A 341 -5.31 2.67 12.27
CA GLY A 341 -5.95 1.98 11.15
C GLY A 341 -5.17 0.81 10.57
N HIS A 342 -4.11 0.33 11.23
CA HIS A 342 -3.36 -0.85 10.75
C HIS A 342 -4.14 -2.14 11.03
N PHE A 343 -4.84 -2.66 10.03
CA PHE A 343 -5.76 -3.80 10.17
C PHE A 343 -5.11 -5.06 10.76
N ARG A 344 -3.85 -5.37 10.39
CA ARG A 344 -3.16 -6.55 10.92
C ARG A 344 -2.75 -6.37 12.38
N ALA A 345 -2.48 -5.13 12.81
CA ALA A 345 -2.19 -4.84 14.22
C ALA A 345 -3.47 -5.00 15.06
N ALA A 346 -4.60 -4.51 14.52
CA ALA A 346 -5.90 -4.71 15.15
C ALA A 346 -6.26 -6.19 15.26
N PHE A 347 -5.98 -6.99 14.22
CA PHE A 347 -6.15 -8.43 14.28
C PHE A 347 -5.25 -9.09 15.33
N ASP A 348 -3.94 -8.83 15.33
CA ASP A 348 -2.99 -9.42 16.28
C ASP A 348 -3.32 -9.02 17.74
N LEU A 349 -3.84 -7.80 17.98
CA LEU A 349 -4.37 -7.39 19.29
C LEU A 349 -5.65 -8.15 19.68
N GLY A 350 -6.56 -8.33 18.71
CA GLY A 350 -7.77 -9.11 18.90
C GLY A 350 -7.44 -10.54 19.32
N GLU A 351 -6.52 -11.18 18.60
CA GLU A 351 -6.00 -12.50 18.97
C GLU A 351 -5.32 -12.49 20.34
N TYR A 352 -4.51 -11.48 20.64
CA TYR A 352 -3.87 -11.37 21.95
C TYR A 352 -4.90 -11.32 23.08
N TYR A 353 -5.87 -10.41 23.03
CA TYR A 353 -6.86 -10.28 24.10
C TYR A 353 -7.79 -11.49 24.20
N ALA A 354 -8.08 -12.15 23.09
CA ALA A 354 -8.89 -13.35 23.11
C ALA A 354 -8.13 -14.57 23.62
N ASN A 355 -6.83 -14.68 23.33
CA ASN A 355 -6.03 -15.89 23.61
C ASN A 355 -5.20 -15.85 24.90
N THR A 356 -4.95 -14.68 25.47
CA THR A 356 -4.08 -14.54 26.65
C THR A 356 -4.87 -14.38 27.93
N HIS A 357 -4.37 -14.98 29.02
CA HIS A 357 -4.97 -14.88 30.34
C HIS A 357 -4.93 -13.42 30.83
N ALA A 358 -5.93 -13.05 31.61
CA ALA A 358 -5.90 -11.79 32.34
C ALA A 358 -4.79 -11.89 33.39
N THR A 359 -3.82 -10.97 33.35
CA THR A 359 -2.88 -10.82 34.45
C THR A 359 -3.70 -10.43 35.69
N PRO A 360 -3.59 -11.16 36.82
CA PRO A 360 -4.32 -10.79 38.02
C PRO A 360 -3.93 -9.36 38.40
N ALA A 361 -4.93 -8.52 38.67
CA ALA A 361 -4.68 -7.16 39.11
C ALA A 361 -3.75 -7.21 40.33
N GLU A 362 -2.62 -6.50 40.27
CA GLU A 362 -1.80 -6.31 41.47
C GLU A 362 -2.70 -5.76 42.58
N PRO A 363 -2.57 -6.26 43.82
CA PRO A 363 -3.42 -5.83 44.93
C PRO A 363 -3.40 -4.31 44.99
N GLN A 364 -4.58 -3.69 44.87
CA GLN A 364 -4.65 -2.24 44.84
C GLN A 364 -3.96 -1.69 46.08
N THR A 365 -2.85 -0.99 45.91
CA THR A 365 -2.20 -0.29 47.01
C THR A 365 -3.24 0.65 47.63
N PRO A 366 -3.42 0.64 48.97
CA PRO A 366 -4.38 1.50 49.64
C PRO A 366 -4.24 2.94 49.16
N PHE A 367 -5.37 3.65 49.03
CA PHE A 367 -5.39 5.02 48.51
C PHE A 367 -4.39 5.95 49.21
N LEU A 368 -4.14 5.73 50.51
CA LEU A 368 -3.15 6.46 51.30
C LEU A 368 -1.70 6.21 50.85
N GLU A 369 -1.37 5.00 50.41
CA GLU A 369 -0.07 4.66 49.82
C GLU A 369 0.08 5.26 48.40
N LYS A 370 -1.01 5.23 47.62
CA LYS A 370 -1.08 5.95 46.33
C LYS A 370 -0.89 7.46 46.52
N LEU A 371 -1.43 8.04 47.60
CA LEU A 371 -1.23 9.45 47.96
C LEU A 371 0.19 9.77 48.45
N GLY A 372 0.84 8.84 49.15
CA GLY A 372 2.26 8.97 49.50
C GLY A 372 3.15 9.08 48.25
N GLY A 373 2.82 8.29 47.21
CA GLY A 373 3.39 8.44 45.88
C GLY A 373 2.94 9.70 45.14
N PHE A 374 1.70 10.16 45.34
CA PHE A 374 1.12 11.35 44.72
C PHE A 374 1.76 12.65 45.20
N GLY A 375 2.15 12.72 46.48
CA GLY A 375 3.02 13.77 46.99
C GLY A 375 4.34 13.82 46.22
N ALA A 376 5.05 12.69 46.11
CA ALA A 376 6.27 12.60 45.32
C ALA A 376 6.06 12.85 43.80
N PHE A 377 4.86 12.60 43.28
CA PHE A 377 4.46 12.82 41.89
C PHE A 377 4.21 14.31 41.59
N LEU A 378 3.55 15.05 42.48
CA LEU A 378 3.34 16.49 42.34
C LEU A 378 4.63 17.30 42.45
N TRP A 379 5.62 16.79 43.19
CA TRP A 379 6.93 17.46 43.37
C TRP A 379 8.00 16.99 42.36
N LYS A 380 7.69 16.04 41.47
CA LYS A 380 8.55 15.70 40.32
C LYS A 380 8.31 16.73 39.22
N SER A 381 9.30 17.58 38.98
CA SER A 381 9.30 18.67 37.98
C SER A 381 9.14 18.21 36.51
N ASN A 382 9.02 16.91 36.26
CA ASN A 382 8.70 16.33 34.97
C ASN A 382 7.64 15.24 35.18
N LEU A 383 6.37 15.60 35.10
CA LEU A 383 5.30 14.62 34.88
C LEU A 383 5.62 13.94 33.55
N ASN A 384 6.18 12.73 33.62
CA ASN A 384 6.55 11.98 32.43
C ASN A 384 5.25 11.43 31.84
N LEU A 385 4.51 12.26 31.10
CA LEU A 385 3.37 11.92 30.25
C LEU A 385 3.82 11.04 29.07
N ASN A 386 4.86 10.23 29.24
CA ASN A 386 5.31 9.28 28.25
C ASN A 386 4.12 8.35 28.00
N PRO A 387 3.55 8.32 26.78
CA PRO A 387 2.43 7.45 26.46
C PRO A 387 2.71 5.98 26.79
N LYS A 388 3.99 5.58 26.83
CA LYS A 388 4.42 4.25 27.28
C LYS A 388 4.08 3.95 28.74
N ALA A 389 4.18 4.93 29.63
CA ALA A 389 3.82 4.77 31.04
C ALA A 389 2.29 4.62 31.23
N ASN A 390 1.48 5.15 30.31
CA ASN A 390 0.02 5.00 30.34
C ASN A 390 -0.47 3.62 29.86
N ILE A 391 0.39 2.77 29.29
CA ILE A 391 0.00 1.41 28.87
C ILE A 391 -0.24 0.49 30.05
N HIS A 392 0.39 0.75 31.19
CA HIS A 392 0.02 0.06 32.42
C HIS A 392 -1.49 0.20 32.70
N HIS A 393 -2.15 1.25 32.20
CA HIS A 393 -3.61 1.35 32.21
C HIS A 393 -4.29 0.44 31.16
N HIS A 394 -3.72 0.22 29.98
CA HIS A 394 -4.28 -0.67 28.95
C HIS A 394 -4.35 -2.15 29.38
N ASP A 395 -3.31 -2.67 30.03
CA ASP A 395 -3.42 -4.00 30.67
C ASP A 395 -4.38 -3.99 31.86
N ALA A 396 -4.41 -2.90 32.64
CA ALA A 396 -5.35 -2.76 33.75
C ALA A 396 -6.83 -2.62 33.32
N PHE A 397 -7.12 -2.10 32.12
CA PHE A 397 -8.48 -2.02 31.57
C PHE A 397 -9.02 -3.40 31.16
N ALA A 398 -8.14 -4.40 31.06
CA ALA A 398 -8.39 -5.75 30.59
C ALA A 398 -8.01 -6.79 31.68
N SER A 399 -8.19 -6.42 32.96
CA SER A 399 -7.91 -7.28 34.11
C SER A 399 -8.98 -8.35 34.35
N GLU A 400 -10.18 -8.16 33.82
CA GLU A 400 -11.27 -9.12 33.90
C GLU A 400 -11.41 -9.88 32.57
N PRO A 401 -11.63 -11.21 32.60
CA PRO A 401 -11.80 -12.01 31.38
C PRO A 401 -12.91 -11.49 30.45
N GLU A 402 -14.03 -11.01 30.99
CA GLU A 402 -15.12 -10.43 30.20
C GLU A 402 -14.72 -9.15 29.46
N LEU A 403 -13.96 -8.28 30.13
CA LEU A 403 -13.47 -7.04 29.52
C LEU A 403 -12.44 -7.34 28.42
N ARG A 404 -11.59 -8.35 28.60
CA ARG A 404 -10.66 -8.81 27.55
C ARG A 404 -11.39 -9.26 26.30
N ILE A 405 -12.42 -10.09 26.46
CA ILE A 405 -13.18 -10.62 25.32
C ILE A 405 -13.95 -9.51 24.59
N LYS A 406 -14.52 -8.55 25.32
CA LYS A 406 -15.11 -7.34 24.72
C LYS A 406 -14.06 -6.50 23.97
N LEU A 407 -12.86 -6.36 24.52
CA LEU A 407 -11.77 -5.62 23.87
C LEU A 407 -11.25 -6.35 22.63
N ALA A 408 -11.15 -7.68 22.67
CA ALA A 408 -10.83 -8.50 21.52
C ALA A 408 -11.84 -8.30 20.38
N GLU A 409 -13.15 -8.35 20.70
CA GLU A 409 -14.21 -8.10 19.73
C GLU A 409 -14.08 -6.71 19.07
N GLN A 410 -13.77 -5.67 19.85
CA GLN A 410 -13.58 -4.32 19.33
C GLN A 410 -12.41 -4.24 18.33
N TRP A 411 -11.25 -4.81 18.67
CA TRP A 411 -10.09 -4.80 17.77
C TRP A 411 -10.33 -5.65 16.52
N LEU A 412 -10.96 -6.81 16.66
CA LEU A 412 -11.32 -7.64 15.51
C LEU A 412 -12.35 -6.95 14.60
N LYS A 413 -13.31 -6.20 15.17
CA LYS A 413 -14.24 -5.36 14.38
C LYS A 413 -13.51 -4.28 13.60
N ILE A 414 -12.46 -3.66 14.15
CA ILE A 414 -11.62 -2.71 13.42
C ILE A 414 -10.91 -3.41 12.25
N ALA A 415 -10.38 -4.62 12.45
CA ALA A 415 -9.77 -5.40 11.38
C ALA A 415 -10.80 -5.81 10.29
N ARG A 416 -12.00 -6.25 10.70
CA ARG A 416 -13.14 -6.56 9.80
C ARG A 416 -13.58 -5.33 8.98
N ASN A 417 -13.65 -4.16 9.59
CA ASN A 417 -14.04 -2.92 8.90
C ASN A 417 -13.01 -2.49 7.84
N ASN A 418 -11.78 -2.99 7.95
CA ASN A 418 -10.75 -2.88 6.91
C ASN A 418 -10.71 -4.13 5.99
N TYR A 419 -11.79 -4.93 5.98
CA TYR A 419 -12.01 -6.11 5.14
C TYR A 419 -11.03 -7.29 5.38
N TYR A 420 -10.40 -7.36 6.55
CA TYR A 420 -9.44 -8.43 6.86
C TYR A 420 -10.14 -9.75 7.21
N LEU A 421 -10.28 -10.67 6.24
CA LEU A 421 -11.09 -11.89 6.35
C LEU A 421 -10.74 -12.81 7.53
N ARG A 422 -9.46 -12.90 7.93
CA ARG A 422 -9.07 -13.70 9.10
C ARG A 422 -9.71 -13.20 10.39
N ALA A 423 -9.97 -11.89 10.51
CA ALA A 423 -10.67 -11.34 11.66
C ALA A 423 -12.11 -11.86 11.77
N ASN A 424 -12.77 -12.14 10.65
CA ASN A 424 -14.11 -12.71 10.64
C ASN A 424 -14.11 -14.16 11.15
N ILE A 425 -13.09 -14.95 10.82
CA ILE A 425 -12.93 -16.31 11.37
C ILE A 425 -12.81 -16.23 12.89
N THR A 426 -11.88 -15.42 13.42
CA THR A 426 -11.69 -15.29 14.87
C THR A 426 -12.91 -14.67 15.57
N LEU A 427 -13.64 -13.74 14.94
CA LEU A 427 -14.91 -13.24 15.47
C LEU A 427 -15.97 -14.34 15.53
N ALA A 428 -16.07 -15.19 14.51
CA ALA A 428 -17.01 -16.30 14.52
C ALA A 428 -16.70 -17.26 15.67
N GLU A 429 -15.42 -17.62 15.86
CA GLU A 429 -14.98 -18.45 16.98
C GLU A 429 -15.31 -17.79 18.33
N LEU A 430 -15.07 -16.48 18.45
CA LEU A 430 -15.37 -15.71 19.66
C LEU A 430 -16.87 -15.69 19.99
N TYR A 431 -17.73 -15.52 18.97
CA TYR A 431 -19.19 -15.54 19.14
C TYR A 431 -19.75 -16.94 19.38
N LEU A 432 -19.01 -18.00 19.04
CA LEU A 432 -19.41 -19.38 19.28
C LEU A 432 -18.83 -19.95 20.57
N GLN A 433 -17.84 -19.30 21.16
CA GLN A 433 -17.31 -19.72 22.44
C GLN A 433 -18.32 -19.40 23.56
N LYS A 434 -19.04 -20.40 24.07
CA LYS A 434 -20.05 -20.21 25.12
C LYS A 434 -19.46 -19.85 26.49
N PHE A 435 -18.25 -20.31 26.78
CA PHE A 435 -17.58 -20.06 28.06
C PHE A 435 -16.18 -19.47 27.90
N ILE A 436 -15.87 -18.48 28.72
CA ILE A 436 -14.58 -17.84 28.92
C ILE A 436 -13.87 -18.55 30.08
N TYR A 437 -12.58 -18.82 29.91
CA TYR A 437 -11.73 -19.47 30.89
C TYR A 437 -10.66 -18.51 31.41
N PRO A 438 -10.50 -18.34 32.73
CA PRO A 438 -9.45 -17.48 33.30
C PRO A 438 -8.04 -17.87 32.84
N GLU A 439 -7.80 -19.16 32.57
CA GLU A 439 -6.55 -19.67 32.00
C GLU A 439 -6.73 -19.94 30.49
N GLY A 440 -6.19 -19.06 29.65
CA GLY A 440 -6.01 -19.31 28.21
C GLY A 440 -7.30 -19.41 27.39
N THR A 441 -8.15 -18.39 27.39
CA THR A 441 -9.29 -18.28 26.46
C THR A 441 -8.89 -18.47 25.00
N LEU A 442 -9.84 -18.90 24.14
CA LEU A 442 -9.68 -19.40 22.76
C LEU A 442 -8.65 -20.52 22.50
N SER A 443 -7.67 -20.76 23.37
CA SER A 443 -6.72 -21.87 23.20
C SER A 443 -7.34 -23.25 23.43
N LYS A 444 -8.54 -23.29 24.01
CA LYS A 444 -9.33 -24.51 24.18
C LYS A 444 -10.15 -24.81 22.91
N PRO A 445 -10.41 -26.09 22.62
CA PRO A 445 -11.29 -26.48 21.52
C PRO A 445 -12.62 -25.72 21.60
N LEU A 446 -13.15 -25.32 20.43
CA LEU A 446 -14.49 -24.76 20.32
C LEU A 446 -15.50 -25.74 20.92
N ASP A 447 -16.16 -25.33 21.99
CA ASP A 447 -17.28 -26.04 22.60
C ASP A 447 -18.54 -25.16 22.53
N PRO A 448 -19.15 -25.08 21.34
CA PRO A 448 -20.22 -24.13 21.09
C PRO A 448 -21.53 -24.49 21.80
N TYR A 449 -21.67 -25.74 22.23
CA TYR A 449 -22.81 -26.24 22.99
C TYR A 449 -22.64 -26.05 24.51
N GLY A 450 -21.42 -25.78 24.97
CA GLY A 450 -21.11 -25.51 26.37
C GLY A 450 -21.24 -26.75 27.25
N HIS A 451 -20.57 -27.82 26.86
CA HIS A 451 -20.40 -29.04 27.65
C HIS A 451 -19.31 -28.92 28.73
N SER A 452 -18.70 -27.75 28.88
CA SER A 452 -17.67 -27.52 29.90
C SER A 452 -18.13 -27.88 31.31
N THR A 453 -17.41 -28.79 31.94
CA THR A 453 -17.60 -29.19 33.34
C THR A 453 -16.64 -28.46 34.28
N GLU A 454 -15.94 -27.43 33.79
CA GLU A 454 -14.94 -26.74 34.58
C GLU A 454 -15.58 -25.79 35.61
N PRO A 455 -15.14 -25.83 36.88
CA PRO A 455 -15.76 -25.05 37.96
C PRO A 455 -15.55 -23.53 37.82
N ASN A 456 -14.61 -23.09 36.98
CA ASN A 456 -14.24 -21.67 36.79
C ASN A 456 -14.68 -21.12 35.42
N ALA A 457 -15.57 -21.81 34.70
CA ALA A 457 -16.11 -21.34 33.43
C ALA A 457 -17.01 -20.11 33.66
N ILE A 458 -16.72 -19.01 32.97
CA ILE A 458 -17.52 -17.78 32.98
C ILE A 458 -18.33 -17.77 31.67
N GLU A 459 -19.63 -17.50 31.73
CA GLU A 459 -20.43 -17.40 30.51
C GLU A 459 -19.92 -16.24 29.62
N ASN A 460 -19.75 -16.51 28.32
CA ASN A 460 -19.27 -15.49 27.40
C ASN A 460 -20.41 -14.51 27.07
N PRO A 461 -20.30 -13.21 27.44
CA PRO A 461 -21.35 -12.23 27.14
C PRO A 461 -21.49 -11.94 25.64
N LEU A 462 -20.56 -12.41 24.80
CA LEU A 462 -20.60 -12.26 23.36
C LEU A 462 -21.17 -13.47 22.62
N PHE A 463 -21.55 -14.56 23.31
CA PHE A 463 -22.07 -15.75 22.65
C PHE A 463 -23.32 -15.43 21.83
N ASP A 464 -23.22 -15.57 20.50
CA ASP A 464 -24.24 -15.15 19.55
C ASP A 464 -24.07 -15.91 18.21
N PRO A 465 -24.72 -17.08 18.05
CA PRO A 465 -24.60 -17.89 16.83
C PRO A 465 -25.02 -17.15 15.55
N HIS A 466 -25.94 -16.19 15.63
CA HIS A 466 -26.35 -15.40 14.47
C HIS A 466 -25.24 -14.45 14.03
N LYS A 467 -24.53 -13.79 14.95
CA LYS A 467 -23.36 -12.98 14.58
C LYS A 467 -22.25 -13.83 14.00
N ALA A 468 -22.00 -15.02 14.55
CA ALA A 468 -21.03 -15.96 13.97
C ALA A 468 -21.40 -16.34 12.53
N GLN A 469 -22.67 -16.65 12.29
CA GLN A 469 -23.21 -16.94 10.97
C GLN A 469 -22.94 -15.80 9.96
N VAL A 470 -23.13 -14.54 10.36
CA VAL A 470 -22.82 -13.37 9.51
C VAL A 470 -21.33 -13.35 9.15
N MET A 471 -20.44 -13.56 10.13
CA MET A 471 -18.99 -13.54 9.88
C MET A 471 -18.56 -14.63 8.90
N LEU A 472 -19.08 -15.86 9.07
CA LEU A 472 -18.79 -17.00 8.20
C LEU A 472 -19.35 -16.78 6.79
N THR A 473 -20.54 -16.17 6.68
CA THR A 473 -21.15 -15.80 5.39
C THR A 473 -20.27 -14.79 4.65
N GLU A 474 -19.77 -13.75 5.32
CA GLU A 474 -18.85 -12.78 4.70
C GLU A 474 -17.58 -13.44 4.17
N VAL A 475 -17.00 -14.40 4.90
CA VAL A 475 -15.81 -15.12 4.45
C VAL A 475 -16.10 -15.95 3.20
N LEU A 476 -17.19 -16.73 3.20
CA LEU A 476 -17.52 -17.57 2.04
C LEU A 476 -17.89 -16.74 0.80
N THR A 477 -18.65 -15.65 0.97
CA THR A 477 -18.95 -14.70 -0.10
C THR A 477 -17.66 -14.09 -0.67
N ALA A 478 -16.72 -13.68 0.20
CA ALA A 478 -15.43 -13.15 -0.25
C ALA A 478 -14.64 -14.18 -1.04
N CYS A 479 -14.53 -15.42 -0.55
CA CYS A 479 -13.81 -16.49 -1.23
C CYS A 479 -14.38 -16.76 -2.62
N LEU A 480 -15.71 -16.83 -2.75
CA LEU A 480 -16.39 -17.01 -4.04
C LEU A 480 -16.12 -15.83 -4.97
N GLN A 481 -16.41 -14.61 -4.53
CA GLN A 481 -16.31 -13.42 -5.38
C GLN A 481 -14.87 -13.12 -5.80
N ILE A 482 -13.88 -13.28 -4.91
CA ILE A 482 -12.46 -13.09 -5.26
C ILE A 482 -12.02 -14.16 -6.27
N SER A 483 -12.45 -15.42 -6.08
CA SER A 483 -12.10 -16.51 -7.01
C SER A 483 -12.72 -16.31 -8.40
N GLU A 484 -13.97 -15.85 -8.46
CA GLU A 484 -14.67 -15.52 -9.71
C GLU A 484 -14.07 -14.29 -10.39
N ALA A 485 -13.83 -13.22 -9.62
CA ALA A 485 -13.15 -12.03 -10.13
C ALA A 485 -11.80 -12.42 -10.76
N LYS A 486 -11.05 -13.33 -10.11
CA LYS A 486 -9.75 -13.79 -10.62
C LYS A 486 -9.87 -14.66 -11.88
N SER A 487 -10.93 -15.44 -12.03
CA SER A 487 -11.13 -16.31 -13.20
C SER A 487 -11.66 -15.56 -14.42
N VAL A 488 -12.51 -14.55 -14.21
CA VAL A 488 -13.16 -13.79 -15.30
C VAL A 488 -12.32 -12.59 -15.76
N SER A 489 -11.52 -12.00 -14.88
CA SER A 489 -10.81 -10.75 -15.20
C SER A 489 -9.67 -10.95 -16.19
N THR A 490 -9.68 -10.13 -17.24
CA THR A 490 -8.59 -10.06 -18.23
C THR A 490 -7.50 -9.06 -17.83
N THR A 491 -7.84 -8.10 -16.96
CA THR A 491 -6.93 -7.06 -16.49
C THR A 491 -6.94 -6.96 -14.97
N ASN A 492 -5.82 -6.50 -14.38
CA ASN A 492 -5.76 -6.27 -12.93
C ASN A 492 -6.72 -5.17 -12.46
N ALA A 493 -7.06 -4.20 -13.32
CA ALA A 493 -8.00 -3.14 -12.95
C ALA A 493 -9.44 -3.68 -12.86
N GLU A 494 -9.81 -4.56 -13.79
CA GLU A 494 -11.07 -5.30 -13.78
C GLU A 494 -11.16 -6.21 -12.55
N TYR A 495 -10.10 -6.97 -12.25
CA TYR A 495 -10.01 -7.80 -11.04
C TYR A 495 -10.24 -6.99 -9.77
N LEU A 496 -9.52 -5.88 -9.59
CA LEU A 496 -9.71 -5.00 -8.45
C LEU A 496 -11.12 -4.39 -8.41
N HIS A 497 -11.78 -4.18 -9.54
CA HIS A 497 -13.15 -3.67 -9.54
C HIS A 497 -14.15 -4.74 -9.08
N LEU A 498 -14.03 -5.96 -9.61
CA LEU A 498 -14.92 -7.09 -9.31
C LEU A 498 -14.70 -7.66 -7.90
N ALA A 499 -13.48 -7.57 -7.36
CA ALA A 499 -13.15 -8.02 -6.00
C ALA A 499 -13.53 -7.00 -4.90
N ARG A 500 -14.32 -5.97 -5.20
CA ARG A 500 -14.82 -5.04 -4.17
C ARG A 500 -15.84 -5.75 -3.25
N PRO A 501 -15.83 -5.45 -1.94
CA PRO A 501 -15.10 -4.37 -1.30
C PRO A 501 -13.66 -4.70 -0.85
N TRP A 502 -13.23 -5.97 -0.88
CA TRP A 502 -11.91 -6.39 -0.36
C TRP A 502 -10.72 -5.76 -1.10
N SER A 503 -10.92 -5.32 -2.33
CA SER A 503 -9.91 -4.60 -3.11
C SER A 503 -9.74 -3.11 -2.77
N TYR A 504 -10.55 -2.55 -1.86
CA TYR A 504 -10.35 -1.17 -1.38
C TYR A 504 -8.98 -1.00 -0.70
N HIS A 505 -8.49 -2.06 -0.06
CA HIS A 505 -7.14 -2.16 0.47
C HIS A 505 -6.38 -3.27 -0.27
N VAL A 506 -5.52 -2.89 -1.22
CA VAL A 506 -4.79 -3.84 -2.08
C VAL A 506 -4.03 -4.87 -1.24
N GLU A 507 -3.33 -4.43 -0.20
CA GLU A 507 -2.64 -5.28 0.76
C GLU A 507 -3.52 -6.30 1.50
N VAL A 508 -4.79 -5.98 1.76
CA VAL A 508 -5.74 -6.94 2.37
C VAL A 508 -6.08 -8.02 1.36
N LEU A 509 -6.32 -7.64 0.10
CA LEU A 509 -6.56 -8.56 -1.00
C LEU A 509 -5.33 -9.44 -1.28
N GLU A 510 -4.13 -8.86 -1.33
CA GLU A 510 -2.85 -9.59 -1.52
C GLU A 510 -2.64 -10.65 -0.42
N ALA A 511 -3.06 -10.37 0.82
CA ALA A 511 -2.96 -11.32 1.92
C ALA A 511 -3.88 -12.54 1.77
N VAL A 512 -4.93 -12.47 0.95
CA VAL A 512 -5.94 -13.53 0.79
C VAL A 512 -6.06 -14.08 -0.63
N GLU A 513 -5.53 -13.41 -1.66
CA GLU A 513 -5.76 -13.75 -3.08
C GLU A 513 -5.09 -15.05 -3.56
N SER A 514 -4.20 -15.62 -2.76
CA SER A 514 -3.57 -16.89 -3.09
C SER A 514 -4.62 -18.00 -3.07
N SER A 515 -4.58 -18.93 -4.03
CA SER A 515 -5.55 -20.03 -4.08
C SER A 515 -5.48 -20.91 -2.83
N ALA A 516 -4.29 -21.07 -2.25
CA ALA A 516 -4.10 -21.78 -0.99
C ALA A 516 -4.77 -21.05 0.18
N THR A 517 -4.63 -19.72 0.27
CA THR A 517 -5.22 -18.93 1.34
C THR A 517 -6.74 -18.85 1.24
N LEU A 518 -7.29 -18.68 0.04
CA LEU A 518 -8.75 -18.71 -0.16
C LEU A 518 -9.33 -20.07 0.21
N LYS A 519 -8.63 -21.15 -0.16
CA LYS A 519 -9.02 -22.51 0.19
C LYS A 519 -8.99 -22.73 1.71
N ASP A 520 -7.91 -22.33 2.37
CA ASP A 520 -7.75 -22.41 3.83
C ASP A 520 -8.85 -21.64 4.57
N LEU A 521 -9.13 -20.39 4.18
CA LEU A 521 -10.21 -19.59 4.76
C LEU A 521 -11.58 -20.24 4.58
N LYS A 522 -11.85 -20.77 3.39
CA LYS A 522 -13.09 -21.49 3.09
C LYS A 522 -13.23 -22.74 3.95
N GLU A 523 -12.17 -23.57 4.01
CA GLU A 523 -12.17 -24.81 4.79
C GLU A 523 -12.35 -24.53 6.28
N GLN A 524 -11.70 -23.50 6.83
CA GLN A 524 -11.89 -23.08 8.22
C GLN A 524 -13.33 -22.62 8.48
N ALA A 525 -13.89 -21.77 7.60
CA ALA A 525 -15.26 -21.30 7.75
C ALA A 525 -16.28 -22.46 7.70
N GLU A 526 -16.10 -23.39 6.77
CA GLU A 526 -16.96 -24.58 6.65
C GLU A 526 -16.82 -25.50 7.85
N MET A 527 -15.60 -25.72 8.35
CA MET A 527 -15.34 -26.54 9.53
C MET A 527 -16.02 -25.97 10.77
N ILE A 528 -15.92 -24.65 11.00
CA ILE A 528 -16.56 -23.97 12.12
C ILE A 528 -18.09 -24.08 12.00
N ALA A 529 -18.65 -23.86 10.81
CA ALA A 529 -20.08 -23.98 10.57
C ALA A 529 -20.60 -25.40 10.79
N ASP A 530 -19.88 -26.41 10.29
CA ASP A 530 -20.24 -27.82 10.47
C ASP A 530 -20.16 -28.24 11.96
N ALA A 531 -19.13 -27.78 12.69
CA ALA A 531 -18.96 -28.07 14.11
C ALA A 531 -20.04 -27.45 14.99
N ALA A 532 -20.46 -26.22 14.68
CA ALA A 532 -21.47 -25.48 15.44
C ALA A 532 -22.92 -25.69 14.95
N GLY A 533 -23.12 -26.43 13.85
CA GLY A 533 -24.43 -26.61 13.23
C GLY A 533 -25.04 -25.30 12.74
N ILE A 534 -24.29 -24.56 11.93
CA ILE A 534 -24.71 -23.24 11.41
C ILE A 534 -24.90 -23.32 9.89
N ASP A 535 -26.10 -22.96 9.43
CA ASP A 535 -26.35 -22.74 8.02
C ASP A 535 -25.78 -21.39 7.57
N ILE A 536 -25.06 -21.39 6.45
CA ILE A 536 -24.47 -20.19 5.85
C ILE A 536 -25.38 -19.71 4.72
N TYR A 537 -26.01 -18.58 4.95
CA TYR A 537 -26.97 -17.94 4.06
C TYR A 537 -26.88 -16.44 4.20
N SER A 538 -27.29 -15.73 3.17
CA SER A 538 -27.22 -14.28 3.14
C SER A 538 -28.22 -13.66 4.12
N THR A 539 -27.71 -12.77 4.98
CA THR A 539 -28.49 -12.05 5.99
C THR A 539 -28.35 -10.55 5.83
N THR A 540 -29.25 -9.78 6.46
CA THR A 540 -29.18 -8.31 6.50
C THR A 540 -28.03 -7.77 7.35
N GLY A 541 -27.32 -8.63 8.10
CA GLY A 541 -26.20 -8.26 8.95
C GLY A 541 -24.85 -8.11 8.24
N LEU A 542 -24.78 -8.41 6.94
CA LEU A 542 -23.56 -8.29 6.14
C LEU A 542 -23.07 -6.84 6.06
N ALA A 543 -21.75 -6.66 6.02
CA ALA A 543 -21.12 -5.36 5.85
C ALA A 543 -21.55 -4.67 4.53
N GLN A 544 -21.59 -3.34 4.55
CA GLN A 544 -21.99 -2.56 3.40
C GLN A 544 -21.12 -2.89 2.17
N GLY A 545 -21.76 -3.24 1.06
CA GLY A 545 -21.09 -3.58 -0.20
C GLY A 545 -20.76 -5.06 -0.38
N VAL A 546 -20.96 -5.90 0.63
CA VAL A 546 -20.89 -7.37 0.47
C VAL A 546 -22.17 -7.85 -0.21
N PRO A 547 -22.10 -8.63 -1.31
CA PRO A 547 -23.29 -9.06 -2.04
C PRO A 547 -24.09 -10.12 -1.29
N HIS A 548 -25.40 -10.10 -1.50
CA HIS A 548 -26.33 -11.09 -0.96
C HIS A 548 -26.48 -12.26 -1.94
N LEU A 549 -25.86 -13.41 -1.62
CA LEU A 549 -25.81 -14.59 -2.51
C LEU A 549 -26.86 -15.67 -2.18
N GLY A 550 -27.87 -15.36 -1.37
CA GLY A 550 -28.84 -16.35 -0.90
C GLY A 550 -28.20 -17.44 -0.03
N THR A 551 -28.63 -18.69 -0.14
CA THR A 551 -28.08 -19.83 0.61
C THR A 551 -26.74 -20.28 0.00
N LEU A 552 -25.68 -20.23 0.80
CA LEU A 552 -24.35 -20.66 0.36
C LEU A 552 -24.07 -22.11 0.71
N ARG A 553 -24.47 -22.54 1.91
CA ARG A 553 -24.19 -23.88 2.43
C ARG A 553 -25.09 -24.23 3.62
N LEU A 554 -25.57 -25.47 3.65
CA LEU A 554 -26.15 -26.09 4.85
C LEU A 554 -25.08 -26.83 5.65
N HIS A 555 -25.14 -26.80 6.98
CA HIS A 555 -24.21 -27.57 7.82
C HIS A 555 -24.42 -29.08 7.63
N LYS A 556 -23.37 -29.89 7.87
CA LYS A 556 -23.41 -31.36 7.72
C LYS A 556 -23.97 -32.14 8.92
N GLY A 557 -24.38 -31.45 9.98
CA GLY A 557 -24.90 -32.07 11.22
C GLY A 557 -26.36 -32.54 11.10
N THR A 558 -26.87 -33.18 12.16
CA THR A 558 -28.30 -33.53 12.27
C THR A 558 -29.14 -32.25 12.31
N ARG A 559 -30.21 -32.18 11.50
CA ARG A 559 -31.14 -31.05 11.54
C ARG A 559 -31.92 -30.99 12.85
N GLY A 560 -32.10 -29.79 13.37
CA GLY A 560 -32.72 -29.50 14.65
C GLY A 560 -31.75 -29.52 15.84
N GLU A 561 -30.49 -29.89 15.63
CA GLU A 561 -29.45 -29.91 16.67
C GLU A 561 -28.47 -28.74 16.53
N GLY A 562 -28.46 -28.05 15.39
CA GLY A 562 -27.56 -26.94 15.11
C GLY A 562 -27.93 -25.63 15.81
N LEU A 563 -26.91 -24.80 16.09
CA LEU A 563 -27.11 -23.53 16.79
C LEU A 563 -27.77 -22.44 15.94
N CYS A 564 -27.67 -22.51 14.62
CA CYS A 564 -28.27 -21.52 13.73
C CYS A 564 -28.64 -22.15 12.39
N GLU A 565 -29.76 -22.86 12.38
CA GLU A 565 -30.31 -23.49 11.19
C GLU A 565 -31.34 -22.58 10.51
N MET A 566 -31.37 -22.57 9.18
CA MET A 566 -32.53 -22.09 8.45
C MET A 566 -33.71 -23.02 8.72
N LEU A 567 -34.85 -22.45 9.08
CA LEU A 567 -36.09 -23.20 9.09
C LEU A 567 -36.39 -23.60 7.62
N PRO A 568 -36.75 -24.87 7.36
CA PRO A 568 -37.19 -25.27 6.03
C PRO A 568 -38.37 -24.37 5.65
N SER A 569 -38.36 -23.88 4.41
CA SER A 569 -39.41 -23.02 3.90
C SER A 569 -40.77 -23.70 4.08
N THR A 570 -41.84 -22.94 4.29
CA THR A 570 -43.19 -23.53 4.44
C THR A 570 -43.58 -24.42 3.25
N GLU A 571 -43.05 -24.15 2.05
CA GLU A 571 -43.23 -25.00 0.87
C GLU A 571 -42.53 -26.36 1.01
N GLU A 572 -41.28 -26.41 1.50
CA GLU A 572 -40.58 -27.68 1.76
C GLU A 572 -41.24 -28.47 2.91
N GLN A 573 -41.74 -27.79 3.94
CA GLN A 573 -42.49 -28.44 5.01
C GLN A 573 -43.81 -29.02 4.52
N ASP A 574 -44.47 -28.35 3.58
CA ASP A 574 -45.72 -28.80 2.97
C ASP A 574 -45.48 -29.94 1.97
N GLU A 575 -44.37 -29.93 1.22
CA GLU A 575 -43.94 -31.05 0.35
C GLU A 575 -43.53 -32.28 1.16
N GLU A 576 -42.80 -32.12 2.26
CA GLU A 576 -42.40 -33.24 3.12
C GLU A 576 -43.60 -33.81 3.89
N LYS A 577 -44.56 -32.97 4.32
CA LYS A 577 -45.85 -33.41 4.88
C LYS A 577 -46.75 -34.06 3.83
N ALA A 578 -46.70 -33.60 2.58
CA ALA A 578 -47.43 -34.23 1.48
C ALA A 578 -46.84 -35.60 1.15
N ALA A 579 -45.51 -35.75 1.13
CA ALA A 579 -44.83 -37.02 0.91
C ALA A 579 -45.11 -38.03 2.05
N LYS A 580 -45.08 -37.59 3.32
CA LYS A 580 -45.42 -38.42 4.49
C LYS A 580 -46.90 -38.80 4.61
N ARG A 581 -47.80 -38.20 3.82
CA ARG A 581 -49.23 -38.57 3.77
C ARG A 581 -49.54 -39.64 2.72
N VAL A 582 -48.57 -40.04 1.92
CA VAL A 582 -48.73 -41.02 0.82
C VAL A 582 -48.16 -42.40 1.18
N GLU A 583 -47.45 -42.51 2.31
CA GLU A 583 -47.18 -43.79 3.01
C GLU A 583 -48.28 -44.09 4.04
#